data_AF-A0A7X9H353-F1
#
_entry.id   AF-A0A7X9H353-F1
#
_cell.length_a   1.000
_cell.length_b   1.000
_cell.length_c   1.000
_cell.angle_alpha   90.00
_cell.angle_beta   90.00
_cell.angle_gamma   90.00
#
_symmetry.space_group_name_H-M   'P 1'
#
loop_
_entity.id
_entity.type
_entity.pdbx_description
1 polymer ?
#
loop_
_entity_poly.entity_id
_entity_poly.type
_entity_poly.pdbx_seq_one_letter_code
_entity_poly.pdbx_strand_id
1 'polypeptide(L)'
;MGQKPAFGEKVQQGSSVNVTISRGPKIKRATVPNTIGKDISEATRLINNSGLVVGNVDKKNSDDYPEGQVIWQSYKAGDQLEQKQAIDLIISLGKKQQEEEKEEPQQMNYTFRVAPPKEEGSYKVVIKRVTENGDVNVYSSEFKAEDGIQNIRLTGPVNSKYKVYIDNELAQTS
;
A
#
# COMPACT_ATOMS: atom_id res chain seq x y z
N MET A 1 -25.14 -10.45 32.02
CA MET A 1 -25.26 -11.19 30.75
C MET A 1 -26.08 -10.29 29.81
N GLY A 2 -25.58 -9.60 28.78
CA GLY A 2 -24.39 -9.77 27.95
C GLY A 2 -24.83 -10.21 26.54
N GLN A 3 -25.36 -9.31 25.71
CA GLN A 3 -25.59 -9.59 24.29
C GLN A 3 -25.19 -8.38 23.44
N LYS A 4 -23.99 -8.48 22.84
CA LYS A 4 -23.56 -7.64 21.72
C LYS A 4 -24.05 -8.31 20.44
N PRO A 5 -24.81 -7.66 19.55
CA PRO A 5 -24.88 -8.12 18.17
C PRO A 5 -23.66 -7.60 17.40
N ALA A 6 -23.00 -8.52 16.69
CA ALA A 6 -21.93 -8.24 15.75
C ALA A 6 -22.50 -7.45 14.56
N PHE A 7 -22.12 -6.17 14.42
CA PHE A 7 -22.56 -5.35 13.30
C PHE A 7 -21.61 -5.55 12.12
N GLY A 8 -21.82 -6.64 11.41
CA GLY A 8 -21.34 -6.85 10.06
C GLY A 8 -22.54 -6.87 9.13
N GLU A 9 -23.06 -5.70 8.76
CA GLU A 9 -24.13 -5.62 7.76
C GLU A 9 -23.82 -4.56 6.72
N LYS A 10 -23.47 -5.05 5.52
CA LYS A 10 -23.40 -4.25 4.29
C LYS A 10 -24.80 -3.75 3.97
N VAL A 11 -25.10 -2.49 4.26
CA VAL A 11 -26.34 -1.86 3.78
C VAL A 11 -26.09 -1.16 2.44
N GLN A 12 -26.62 -1.76 1.37
CA GLN A 12 -26.84 -1.10 0.08
C GLN A 12 -27.94 -0.04 0.28
N GLN A 13 -27.57 1.24 0.33
CA GLN A 13 -28.53 2.33 0.55
C GLN A 13 -29.06 2.91 -0.76
N GLY A 14 -30.07 2.25 -1.31
CA GLY A 14 -30.99 2.81 -2.30
C GLY A 14 -32.42 2.53 -1.87
N SER A 15 -32.99 3.35 -0.98
CA SER A 15 -34.45 3.47 -0.80
C SER A 15 -34.77 4.68 0.07
N SER A 16 -35.56 5.60 -0.48
CA SER A 16 -36.26 6.64 0.29
C SER A 16 -37.28 5.98 1.20
N VAL A 17 -37.20 6.20 2.50
CA VAL A 17 -38.24 5.73 3.42
C VAL A 17 -38.82 6.93 4.17
N ASN A 18 -39.96 7.40 3.65
CA ASN A 18 -40.93 8.18 4.42
C ASN A 18 -41.43 7.28 5.56
N VAL A 19 -41.17 7.62 6.83
CA VAL A 19 -41.73 6.86 7.97
C VAL A 19 -42.56 7.76 8.88
N THR A 20 -43.86 7.50 8.79
CA THR A 20 -44.99 7.93 9.60
C THR A 20 -44.73 7.88 11.12
N ILE A 21 -45.16 8.94 11.80
CA ILE A 21 -45.05 9.16 13.25
C ILE A 21 -46.01 8.24 14.03
N SER A 22 -45.48 7.34 14.86
CA SER A 22 -46.25 6.59 15.86
C SER A 22 -45.94 7.05 17.29
N ARG A 23 -47.01 7.30 18.05
CA ARG A 23 -47.08 7.94 19.37
C ARG A 23 -46.71 6.96 20.52
N GLY A 24 -45.44 6.55 20.58
CA GLY A 24 -44.80 5.94 21.76
C GLY A 24 -44.12 6.99 22.66
N PRO A 25 -43.54 6.62 23.83
CA PRO A 25 -42.92 7.58 24.78
C PRO A 25 -41.98 8.51 24.01
N LYS A 26 -41.96 9.82 24.35
CA LYS A 26 -41.25 10.87 23.59
C LYS A 26 -39.75 10.54 23.43
N ILE A 27 -39.40 9.70 22.46
CA ILE A 27 -38.02 9.45 22.06
C ILE A 27 -37.58 10.77 21.45
N LYS A 28 -36.70 11.49 22.16
CA LYS A 28 -36.11 12.72 21.64
C LYS A 28 -35.26 12.30 20.45
N ARG A 29 -35.72 12.66 19.26
CA ARG A 29 -34.99 12.43 18.02
C ARG A 29 -34.12 13.64 17.72
N ALA A 30 -32.94 13.37 17.19
CA ALA A 30 -32.00 14.35 16.68
C ALA A 30 -31.88 14.19 15.15
N THR A 31 -31.78 15.31 14.45
CA THR A 31 -31.58 15.30 13.00
C THR A 31 -30.09 15.21 12.69
N VAL A 32 -29.71 14.33 11.78
CA VAL A 32 -28.32 14.19 11.33
C VAL A 32 -27.92 15.40 10.49
N PRO A 33 -26.88 16.15 10.86
CA PRO A 33 -26.39 17.27 10.07
C PRO A 33 -25.63 16.79 8.82
N ASN A 34 -25.53 17.66 7.82
CA ASN A 34 -24.62 17.44 6.70
C ASN A 34 -23.19 17.82 7.09
N THR A 35 -22.31 16.83 7.11
CA THR A 35 -20.89 16.97 7.44
C THR A 35 -19.96 16.80 6.25
N ILE A 36 -20.45 16.27 5.13
CA ILE A 36 -19.65 16.05 3.92
C ILE A 36 -19.10 17.37 3.38
N GLY A 37 -17.81 17.40 3.07
CA GLY A 37 -17.07 18.58 2.60
C GLY A 37 -16.71 19.60 3.69
N LYS A 38 -17.04 19.32 4.95
CA LYS A 38 -16.65 20.14 6.10
C LYS A 38 -15.41 19.58 6.78
N ASP A 39 -14.65 20.45 7.44
CA ASP A 39 -13.58 20.04 8.33
C ASP A 39 -14.11 19.17 9.48
N ILE A 40 -13.31 18.20 9.92
CA ILE A 40 -13.66 17.31 11.03
C ILE A 40 -14.07 18.08 12.30
N SER A 41 -13.43 19.21 12.57
CA SER A 41 -13.75 20.09 13.69
C SER A 41 -15.14 20.70 13.57
N GLU A 42 -15.53 21.14 12.37
CA GLU A 42 -16.85 21.70 12.11
C GLU A 42 -17.93 20.60 12.13
N ALA A 43 -17.67 19.47 11.47
CA ALA A 43 -18.52 18.29 11.48
C ALA A 43 -18.84 17.82 12.91
N THR A 44 -17.81 17.73 13.75
CA THR A 44 -17.94 17.36 15.17
C THR A 44 -18.83 18.34 15.91
N ARG A 45 -18.67 19.65 15.69
CA ARG A 45 -19.52 20.67 16.34
C ARG A 45 -20.98 20.55 15.92
N LEU A 46 -21.26 20.34 14.64
CA LEU A 46 -22.63 20.19 14.12
C LEU A 46 -23.31 18.95 14.68
N ILE A 47 -22.59 17.82 14.75
CA ILE A 47 -23.09 16.56 15.33
C ILE A 47 -23.45 16.76 16.80
N ASN A 48 -22.54 17.33 17.59
CA ASN A 48 -22.79 17.58 19.02
C ASN A 48 -23.92 18.58 19.25
N ASN A 49 -24.02 19.64 18.43
CA ASN A 49 -25.10 20.63 18.54
C ASN A 49 -26.48 20.01 18.25
N SER A 50 -26.53 19.01 17.39
CA SER A 50 -27.75 18.27 17.06
C SER A 50 -28.18 17.29 18.16
N GLY A 51 -27.36 17.08 19.20
CA GLY A 51 -27.61 16.10 20.26
C GLY A 51 -27.24 14.66 19.88
N LEU A 52 -26.40 14.52 18.84
CA LEU A 52 -25.76 13.28 18.41
C LEU A 52 -24.30 13.26 18.91
N VAL A 53 -23.63 12.13 18.80
CA VAL A 53 -22.20 12.02 19.15
C VAL A 53 -21.39 11.53 17.96
N VAL A 54 -20.11 11.91 17.92
CA VAL A 54 -19.18 11.38 16.91
C VAL A 54 -18.78 9.96 17.31
N GLY A 55 -18.91 9.03 16.37
CA GLY A 55 -18.49 7.64 16.51
C GLY A 55 -17.04 7.45 16.08
N ASN A 56 -16.80 6.46 15.22
CA ASN A 56 -15.48 6.22 14.66
C ASN A 56 -15.16 7.24 13.57
N VAL A 57 -13.90 7.64 13.50
CA VAL A 57 -13.39 8.50 12.43
C VAL A 57 -12.31 7.74 11.68
N ASP A 58 -12.69 7.19 10.54
CA ASP A 58 -11.79 6.52 9.62
C ASP A 58 -11.12 7.54 8.70
N LYS A 59 -9.97 7.17 8.14
CA LYS A 59 -9.23 8.02 7.21
C LYS A 59 -9.05 7.29 5.89
N LYS A 60 -9.34 7.97 4.79
CA LYS A 60 -9.21 7.41 3.43
C LYS A 60 -8.68 8.48 2.48
N ASN A 61 -7.84 8.09 1.53
CA ASN A 61 -7.40 8.99 0.48
C ASN A 61 -8.59 9.40 -0.42
N SER A 62 -8.59 10.66 -0.83
CA SER A 62 -9.62 11.22 -1.73
C SER A 62 -8.99 12.25 -2.66
N ASP A 63 -9.26 12.12 -3.95
CA ASP A 63 -8.78 13.05 -4.97
C ASP A 63 -9.63 14.33 -5.05
N ASP A 64 -10.89 14.26 -4.62
CA ASP A 64 -11.86 15.35 -4.66
C ASP A 64 -11.84 16.25 -3.41
N TYR A 65 -11.33 15.75 -2.29
CA TYR A 65 -11.39 16.45 -1.00
C TYR A 65 -9.99 16.59 -0.40
N PRO A 66 -9.56 17.80 0.03
CA PRO A 66 -8.29 17.99 0.71
C PRO A 66 -8.25 17.26 2.06
N GLU A 67 -7.03 17.05 2.57
CA GLU A 67 -6.81 16.42 3.88
C GLU A 67 -7.61 17.11 4.99
N GLY A 68 -8.23 16.31 5.87
CA GLY A 68 -8.96 16.81 7.03
C GLY A 68 -10.45 17.09 6.81
N GLN A 69 -10.91 17.03 5.55
CA GLN A 69 -12.34 17.14 5.24
C GLN A 69 -13.06 15.80 5.31
N VAL A 70 -14.31 15.83 5.78
CA VAL A 70 -15.18 14.65 5.79
C VAL A 70 -15.63 14.32 4.37
N ILE A 71 -15.35 13.10 3.92
CA ILE A 71 -15.74 12.60 2.60
C ILE A 71 -16.95 11.68 2.67
N TRP A 72 -17.27 11.19 3.86
CA TRP A 72 -18.40 10.29 4.08
C TRP A 72 -18.87 10.33 5.53
N GLN A 73 -20.16 10.08 5.72
CA GLN A 73 -20.81 9.93 7.02
C GLN A 73 -21.75 8.72 7.00
N SER A 74 -21.88 8.05 8.14
CA SER A 74 -22.65 6.79 8.28
C SER A 74 -24.15 6.92 8.05
N TYR A 75 -24.71 8.09 8.36
CA TYR A 75 -26.14 8.40 8.17
C TYR A 75 -26.28 9.60 7.25
N LYS A 76 -27.34 9.65 6.45
CA LYS A 76 -27.54 10.75 5.51
C LYS A 76 -27.99 12.01 6.25
N ALA A 77 -27.63 13.17 5.70
CA ALA A 77 -28.13 14.43 6.22
C ALA A 77 -29.67 14.44 6.20
N GLY A 78 -30.29 14.84 7.30
CA GLY A 78 -31.74 14.83 7.46
C GLY A 78 -32.32 13.55 8.09
N ASP A 79 -31.52 12.49 8.28
CA ASP A 79 -31.97 11.30 9.00
C ASP A 79 -32.35 11.64 10.44
N GLN A 80 -33.38 10.98 10.97
CA GLN A 80 -33.80 11.14 12.36
C GLN A 80 -33.32 9.97 13.20
N LEU A 81 -32.39 10.24 14.11
CA LEU A 81 -31.83 9.24 15.01
C LEU A 81 -32.22 9.52 16.45
N GLU A 82 -32.04 8.53 17.30
CA GLU A 82 -32.19 8.71 18.74
C GLU A 82 -31.09 9.65 19.26
N GLN A 83 -31.41 10.43 20.29
CA GLN A 83 -30.39 11.25 20.94
C GLN A 83 -29.23 10.41 21.43
N LYS A 84 -28.01 10.97 21.31
CA LYS A 84 -26.74 10.30 21.63
C LYS A 84 -26.37 9.12 20.72
N GLN A 85 -27.04 8.97 19.58
CA GLN A 85 -26.59 8.04 18.55
C GLN A 85 -25.23 8.47 17.99
N ALA A 86 -24.34 7.50 17.78
CA ALA A 86 -23.02 7.71 17.22
C ALA A 86 -23.06 7.80 15.68
N ILE A 87 -22.37 8.80 15.12
CA ILE A 87 -22.19 8.99 13.68
C ILE A 87 -20.74 8.73 13.33
N ASP A 88 -20.47 7.66 12.58
CA ASP A 88 -19.13 7.41 12.04
C ASP A 88 -18.87 8.32 10.83
N LEU A 89 -17.62 8.76 10.70
CA LEU A 89 -17.14 9.67 9.65
C LEU A 89 -15.92 9.06 8.96
N ILE A 90 -15.76 9.34 7.67
CA ILE A 90 -14.49 9.11 6.97
C ILE A 90 -13.95 10.48 6.57
N ILE A 91 -12.70 10.75 6.93
CA ILE A 91 -11.99 11.97 6.52
C ILE A 91 -10.98 11.68 5.41
N SER A 92 -10.78 12.68 4.56
CA SER A 92 -9.78 12.64 3.51
C SER A 92 -8.38 12.70 4.11
N LEU A 93 -7.48 11.87 3.59
CA LEU A 93 -6.02 11.99 3.74
C LEU A 93 -5.40 12.85 2.63
N GLY A 94 -6.23 13.55 1.85
CA GLY A 94 -5.84 14.19 0.60
C GLY A 94 -5.66 13.16 -0.52
N LYS A 95 -5.19 13.66 -1.67
CA LYS A 95 -4.87 12.81 -2.82
C LYS A 95 -3.91 11.73 -2.37
N LYS A 96 -4.15 10.50 -2.80
CA LYS A 96 -3.15 9.44 -2.60
C LYS A 96 -1.91 9.93 -3.33
N GLN A 97 -0.89 10.38 -2.60
CA GLN A 97 0.45 10.44 -3.17
C GLN A 97 0.69 9.03 -3.66
N GLN A 98 0.77 8.89 -4.97
CA GLN A 98 1.02 7.62 -5.61
C GLN A 98 2.25 7.06 -4.90
N GLU A 99 2.01 6.04 -4.08
CA GLU A 99 3.08 5.26 -3.50
C GLU A 99 3.83 4.75 -4.72
N GLU A 100 5.02 5.32 -4.97
CA GLU A 100 5.95 4.78 -5.95
C GLU A 100 6.09 3.31 -5.55
N GLU A 101 5.46 2.45 -6.34
CA GLU A 101 5.66 1.02 -6.27
C GLU A 101 7.14 0.82 -6.60
N LYS A 102 7.98 0.84 -5.56
CA LYS A 102 9.28 0.19 -5.61
C LYS A 102 8.93 -1.27 -5.83
N GLU A 103 8.86 -1.68 -7.09
CA GLU A 103 8.93 -3.07 -7.48
C GLU A 103 10.03 -3.69 -6.63
N GLU A 104 9.71 -4.64 -5.74
CA GLU A 104 10.74 -5.51 -5.20
C GLU A 104 11.48 -6.05 -6.42
N PRO A 105 12.81 -5.87 -6.52
CA PRO A 105 13.51 -6.20 -7.74
C PRO A 105 13.26 -7.67 -7.99
N GLN A 106 12.46 -8.00 -9.02
CA GLN A 106 12.16 -9.39 -9.34
C GLN A 106 13.52 -10.05 -9.54
N GLN A 107 13.87 -11.03 -8.72
CA GLN A 107 15.19 -11.66 -8.77
C GLN A 107 15.13 -12.84 -9.74
N MET A 108 16.05 -12.88 -10.69
CA MET A 108 16.24 -13.99 -11.62
C MET A 108 17.58 -14.68 -11.35
N ASN A 109 17.62 -15.99 -11.58
CA ASN A 109 18.85 -16.77 -11.53
C ASN A 109 19.56 -16.70 -12.88
N TYR A 110 20.78 -16.19 -12.86
CA TYR A 110 21.69 -16.13 -14.00
C TYR A 110 22.75 -17.22 -13.85
N THR A 111 23.07 -17.92 -14.94
CA THR A 111 24.14 -18.92 -14.97
C THR A 111 25.20 -18.50 -15.99
N PHE A 112 26.42 -18.30 -15.52
CA PHE A 112 27.57 -17.95 -16.36
C PHE A 112 28.47 -19.18 -16.49
N ARG A 113 28.74 -19.59 -17.73
CA ARG A 113 29.62 -20.73 -18.03
C ARG A 113 30.98 -20.18 -18.40
N VAL A 114 31.98 -20.44 -17.57
CA VAL A 114 33.32 -19.89 -17.71
C VAL A 114 34.28 -21.02 -18.02
N ALA A 115 34.88 -21.00 -19.20
CA ALA A 115 35.94 -21.94 -19.57
C ALA A 115 37.28 -21.44 -19.04
N PRO A 116 38.18 -22.33 -18.60
CA PRO A 116 39.50 -21.94 -18.14
C PRO A 116 40.29 -21.32 -19.32
N PRO A 117 40.99 -20.19 -19.11
CA PRO A 117 41.75 -19.52 -20.18
C PRO A 117 43.07 -20.23 -20.51
N LYS A 118 43.52 -21.13 -19.64
CA LYS A 118 44.78 -21.88 -19.73
C LYS A 118 44.55 -23.30 -19.23
N GLU A 119 45.44 -24.23 -19.62
CA GLU A 119 45.32 -25.65 -19.25
C GLU A 119 45.76 -25.94 -17.81
N GLU A 120 46.63 -25.11 -17.22
CA GLU A 120 47.14 -25.27 -15.85
C GLU A 120 47.28 -23.94 -15.08
N GLY A 121 47.23 -24.01 -13.74
CA GLY A 121 47.33 -22.86 -12.84
C GLY A 121 45.98 -22.28 -12.39
N SER A 122 45.98 -21.22 -11.58
CA SER A 122 44.74 -20.55 -11.12
C SER A 122 44.40 -19.31 -11.94
N TYR A 123 43.12 -19.00 -12.05
CA TYR A 123 42.59 -17.82 -12.71
C TYR A 123 41.46 -17.21 -11.88
N LYS A 124 41.32 -15.88 -11.93
CA LYS A 124 40.32 -15.16 -11.15
C LYS A 124 39.14 -14.78 -12.03
N VAL A 125 37.94 -15.16 -11.60
CA VAL A 125 36.68 -14.78 -12.26
C VAL A 125 35.98 -13.70 -11.45
N VAL A 126 35.67 -12.59 -12.09
CA VAL A 126 34.98 -11.44 -11.50
C VAL A 126 33.75 -11.12 -12.34
N ILE A 127 32.57 -11.09 -11.72
CA ILE A 127 31.33 -10.71 -12.40
C ILE A 127 30.90 -9.36 -11.86
N LYS A 128 30.76 -8.39 -12.77
CA LYS A 128 30.29 -7.05 -12.46
C LYS A 128 28.90 -6.85 -13.05
N ARG A 129 27.96 -6.36 -12.26
CA ARG A 129 26.64 -5.93 -12.73
C ARG A 129 26.75 -4.50 -13.25
N VAL A 130 26.33 -4.29 -14.49
CA VAL A 130 26.27 -2.96 -15.09
C VAL A 130 25.06 -2.23 -14.51
N THR A 131 25.30 -1.08 -13.89
CA THR A 131 24.25 -0.19 -13.40
C THR A 131 24.42 1.20 -14.02
N GLU A 132 23.38 2.03 -13.96
CA GLU A 132 23.47 3.43 -14.44
C GLU A 132 24.52 4.24 -13.68
N ASN A 133 24.83 3.86 -12.43
CA ASN A 133 25.85 4.48 -11.59
C ASN A 133 27.25 3.85 -11.74
N GLY A 134 27.43 2.92 -12.69
CA GLY A 134 28.68 2.22 -12.95
C GLY A 134 28.64 0.71 -12.71
N ASP A 135 29.73 0.04 -13.05
CA ASP A 135 29.86 -1.41 -12.91
C ASP A 135 30.10 -1.79 -11.44
N VAL A 136 29.20 -2.56 -10.84
CA VAL A 136 29.27 -3.02 -9.44
C VAL A 136 29.80 -4.44 -9.40
N ASN A 137 30.86 -4.70 -8.63
CA ASN A 137 31.35 -6.06 -8.42
C ASN A 137 30.35 -6.88 -7.60
N VAL A 138 29.76 -7.93 -8.20
CA VAL A 138 28.76 -8.78 -7.55
C VAL A 138 29.26 -10.19 -7.24
N TYR A 139 30.37 -10.61 -7.87
CA TYR A 139 30.99 -11.91 -7.64
C TYR A 139 32.48 -11.84 -7.93
N SER A 140 33.29 -12.48 -7.09
CA SER A 140 34.73 -12.62 -7.31
C SER A 140 35.19 -13.93 -6.68
N SER A 141 35.63 -14.87 -7.50
CA SER A 141 36.19 -16.14 -7.02
C SER A 141 37.39 -16.54 -7.87
N GLU A 142 38.32 -17.26 -7.27
CA GLU A 142 39.46 -17.85 -7.98
C GLU A 142 39.21 -19.33 -8.20
N PHE A 143 39.56 -19.83 -9.38
CA PHE A 143 39.39 -21.21 -9.81
C PHE A 143 40.70 -21.76 -10.35
N LYS A 144 40.84 -23.07 -10.34
CA LYS A 144 41.98 -23.73 -10.99
C LYS A 144 41.59 -24.17 -12.40
N ALA A 145 42.52 -24.08 -13.34
CA ALA A 145 42.35 -24.52 -14.72
C ALA A 145 41.97 -26.01 -14.83
N GLU A 146 42.53 -26.83 -13.93
CA GLU A 146 42.28 -28.27 -13.82
C GLU A 146 40.82 -28.62 -13.49
N ASP A 147 40.05 -27.71 -12.88
CA ASP A 147 38.63 -27.92 -12.59
C ASP A 147 37.74 -27.81 -13.85
N GLY A 148 38.30 -27.40 -14.99
CA GLY A 148 37.54 -27.26 -16.24
C GLY A 148 36.49 -26.14 -16.19
N ILE A 149 35.40 -26.33 -16.93
CA ILE A 149 34.35 -25.31 -17.11
C ILE A 149 33.55 -25.08 -15.81
N GLN A 150 33.54 -23.84 -15.34
CA GLN A 150 32.82 -23.41 -14.14
C GLN A 150 31.42 -22.90 -14.49
N ASN A 151 30.40 -23.33 -13.73
CA ASN A 151 29.03 -22.84 -13.86
C ASN A 151 28.67 -21.97 -12.65
N ILE A 152 28.84 -20.65 -12.79
CA ILE A 152 28.60 -19.70 -11.71
C ILE A 152 27.13 -19.29 -11.73
N ARG A 153 26.42 -19.56 -10.62
CA ARG A 153 25.02 -19.18 -10.44
C ARG A 153 24.93 -17.92 -9.59
N LEU A 154 24.24 -16.92 -10.09
CA LEU A 154 24.00 -15.65 -9.41
C LEU A 154 22.51 -15.33 -9.39
N THR A 155 22.07 -14.72 -8.30
CA THR A 155 20.71 -14.21 -8.18
C THR A 155 20.78 -12.68 -8.18
N GLY A 156 20.00 -12.04 -9.04
CA GLY A 156 19.96 -10.58 -9.12
C GLY A 156 18.75 -10.07 -9.89
N PRO A 157 18.56 -8.74 -9.98
CA PRO A 157 17.36 -8.17 -10.60
C PRO A 157 17.18 -8.65 -12.04
N VAL A 158 15.93 -8.89 -12.44
CA VAL A 158 15.54 -9.14 -13.83
C VAL A 158 16.05 -8.01 -14.74
N ASN A 159 16.39 -8.34 -15.98
CA ASN A 159 16.95 -7.40 -16.96
C ASN A 159 18.29 -6.76 -16.54
N SER A 160 19.01 -7.33 -15.58
CA SER A 160 20.36 -6.89 -15.22
C SER A 160 21.36 -7.33 -16.28
N LYS A 161 22.24 -6.42 -16.70
CA LYS A 161 23.39 -6.74 -17.56
C LYS A 161 24.59 -7.07 -16.69
N TYR A 162 25.35 -8.09 -17.09
CA TYR A 162 26.54 -8.52 -16.36
C TYR A 162 27.73 -8.63 -17.31
N LYS A 163 28.89 -8.20 -16.84
CA LYS A 163 30.19 -8.36 -17.48
C LYS A 163 31.02 -9.34 -16.67
N VAL A 164 31.49 -10.40 -17.31
CA VAL A 164 32.32 -11.45 -16.73
C VAL A 164 33.77 -11.19 -17.15
N TYR A 165 34.66 -11.08 -16.18
CA TYR A 165 36.08 -10.89 -16.36
C TYR A 165 36.85 -12.12 -15.88
N ILE A 166 37.87 -12.52 -16.63
CA ILE A 166 38.82 -13.59 -16.29
C ILE A 166 40.21 -12.96 -16.27
N ASP A 167 40.96 -13.07 -15.17
CA ASP A 167 42.28 -12.41 -15.02
C ASP A 167 42.25 -10.91 -15.37
N ASN A 168 41.13 -10.25 -15.04
CA ASN A 168 40.85 -8.84 -15.33
C ASN A 168 40.62 -8.49 -16.82
N GLU A 169 40.55 -9.48 -17.71
CA GLU A 169 40.13 -9.34 -19.11
C GLU A 169 38.64 -9.68 -19.29
N LEU A 170 37.91 -8.89 -20.09
CA LEU A 170 36.49 -9.13 -20.35
C LEU A 170 36.30 -10.39 -21.21
N ALA A 171 35.70 -11.43 -20.63
CA ALA A 171 35.46 -12.70 -21.30
C ALA A 171 34.04 -12.83 -21.87
N GLN A 172 33.04 -12.29 -21.17
CA GLN A 172 31.63 -12.41 -21.58
C GLN A 172 30.77 -11.24 -21.11
N THR A 173 29.71 -10.93 -21.85
CA THR A 173 28.60 -10.09 -21.39
C THR A 173 27.28 -10.85 -21.54
N SER A 174 26.34 -10.63 -20.62
CA SER A 174 24.93 -11.02 -20.80
C SER A 174 24.12 -9.91 -21.45
#